data_AF-A0A9Q6PVC7-F1
#
_entry.id   AF-A0A9Q6PVC7-F1
#
_cell.length_a   1.000
_cell.length_b   1.000
_cell.length_c   1.000
_cell.angle_alpha   90.00
_cell.angle_beta   90.00
_cell.angle_gamma   90.00
#
_symmetry.space_group_name_H-M   'P 1'
#
loop_
_entity.id
_entity.type
_entity.pdbx_description
1 polymer ?
#
loop_
_entity_poly.entity_id
_entity_poly.type
_entity_poly.pdbx_seq_one_letter_code
_entity_poly.pdbx_strand_id
1 'polypeptide(L)'
;MRLLSGDIGGTKTWLQLADFDNGKLTVLAHQKYVSNTYNNAAIMVKEFLSETGHQETHIDGACFAVAGPIMQGRVQLTNLPWDVDEAAVAEELGIRCVTLINDFQAIGYGTDALAEKDLYTLQAGSPRPQATRALIGAGTGLGVALMSNDGEKYTVMPTEGGHVDFGPTNDIQMELLAYLRRKLHRVSVERVLSGQGLINIYKFICDNPLYGEIESRKLQFAMHKEDPAAAISRFAIEEKDPLACRALDIFIDLYGAQAGNLALMSLPYGGIYIVGGIAPKILSQLNDGRFMKAYGDKGRMSRMLDNFPIHIVLDTKIGLKGAALYAARACAQ
;
A
#
# COMPACT_ATOMS: atom_id res chain seq x y z
N MET A 1 0.75 -26.52 -7.76
CA MET A 1 -0.23 -25.73 -8.53
C MET A 1 0.52 -24.64 -9.30
N ARG A 2 0.20 -24.43 -10.56
CA ARG A 2 0.68 -23.32 -11.37
C ARG A 2 -0.32 -22.17 -11.32
N LEU A 3 0.14 -21.02 -10.85
CA LEU A 3 -0.71 -19.89 -10.49
C LEU A 3 -0.32 -18.66 -11.28
N LEU A 4 -1.33 -18.02 -11.86
CA LEU A 4 -1.21 -16.70 -12.45
C LEU A 4 -1.63 -15.65 -11.42
N SER A 5 -0.85 -14.59 -11.31
CA SER A 5 -1.17 -13.47 -10.42
C SER A 5 -0.96 -12.15 -11.13
N GLY A 6 -1.79 -11.17 -10.83
CA GLY A 6 -1.60 -9.81 -11.32
C GLY A 6 -1.89 -8.74 -10.28
N ASP A 7 -1.24 -7.60 -10.44
CA ASP A 7 -1.51 -6.36 -9.73
C ASP A 7 -1.87 -5.31 -10.79
N ILE A 8 -3.17 -5.11 -10.98
CA ILE A 8 -3.75 -4.26 -12.03
C ILE A 8 -4.00 -2.87 -11.44
N GLY A 9 -3.04 -1.98 -11.67
CA GLY A 9 -3.16 -0.56 -11.38
C GLY A 9 -3.72 0.23 -12.56
N GLY A 10 -4.05 1.51 -12.32
CA GLY A 10 -4.62 2.39 -13.36
C GLY A 10 -3.64 2.76 -14.50
N THR A 11 -2.33 2.70 -14.25
CA THR A 11 -1.31 3.08 -15.25
C THR A 11 -0.36 1.94 -15.60
N LYS A 12 -0.12 1.04 -14.66
CA LYS A 12 0.82 -0.08 -14.79
C LYS A 12 0.17 -1.32 -14.21
N THR A 13 0.40 -2.44 -14.89
CA THR A 13 -0.01 -3.76 -14.43
C THR A 13 1.23 -4.63 -14.29
N TRP A 14 1.34 -5.35 -13.18
CA TRP A 14 2.32 -6.43 -13.03
C TRP A 14 1.62 -7.76 -13.22
N LEU A 15 2.24 -8.66 -13.97
CA LEU A 15 1.81 -10.05 -14.11
C LEU A 15 2.94 -10.97 -13.65
N GLN A 16 2.57 -12.11 -13.08
CA GLN A 16 3.49 -13.11 -12.59
C GLN A 16 2.90 -14.51 -12.74
N LEU A 17 3.74 -15.42 -13.23
CA LEU A 17 3.51 -16.85 -13.23
C LEU A 17 4.39 -17.49 -12.16
N ALA A 18 3.79 -18.31 -11.30
CA ALA A 18 4.51 -18.95 -10.21
C ALA A 18 4.03 -20.38 -9.96
N ASP A 19 4.93 -21.21 -9.44
CA ASP A 19 4.60 -22.51 -8.86
C ASP A 19 4.36 -22.37 -7.36
N PHE A 20 3.29 -23.00 -6.89
CA PHE A 20 3.00 -23.19 -5.49
C PHE A 20 3.05 -24.68 -5.15
N ASP A 21 3.99 -25.04 -4.29
CA ASP A 21 4.16 -26.40 -3.77
C ASP A 21 4.52 -26.35 -2.28
N ASN A 22 3.84 -27.15 -1.46
CA ASN A 22 4.08 -27.28 -0.02
C ASN A 22 4.22 -25.93 0.73
N GLY A 23 3.36 -24.95 0.42
CA GLY A 23 3.38 -23.63 1.06
C GLY A 23 4.43 -22.66 0.49
N LYS A 24 5.25 -23.10 -0.46
CA LYS A 24 6.32 -22.29 -1.07
C LYS A 24 5.91 -21.80 -2.45
N LEU A 25 5.99 -20.49 -2.65
CA LEU A 25 5.82 -19.84 -3.94
C LEU A 25 7.17 -19.67 -4.64
N THR A 26 7.29 -20.18 -5.87
CA THR A 26 8.48 -20.05 -6.73
C THR A 26 8.09 -19.33 -8.01
N VAL A 27 8.63 -18.12 -8.23
CA VAL A 27 8.33 -17.31 -9.42
C VAL A 27 9.04 -17.89 -10.65
N LEU A 28 8.27 -18.15 -11.71
CA LEU A 28 8.78 -18.64 -13.00
C LEU A 28 9.01 -17.47 -13.96
N ALA A 29 8.05 -16.55 -14.03
CA ALA A 29 8.13 -15.38 -14.88
C ALA A 29 7.39 -14.21 -14.25
N HIS A 30 7.84 -12.98 -14.54
CA HIS A 30 7.11 -11.77 -14.19
C HIS A 30 7.38 -10.66 -15.19
N GLN A 31 6.39 -9.81 -15.43
CA GLN A 31 6.53 -8.69 -16.36
C GLN A 31 5.63 -7.53 -15.98
N LYS A 32 6.01 -6.35 -16.45
CA LYS A 32 5.28 -5.11 -16.22
C LYS A 32 4.80 -4.56 -17.55
N TYR A 33 3.52 -4.21 -17.59
CA TYR A 33 2.84 -3.65 -18.74
C TYR A 33 2.33 -2.25 -18.44
N VAL A 34 2.18 -1.44 -19.48
CA VAL A 34 1.47 -0.15 -19.40
C VAL A 34 -0.01 -0.45 -19.61
N SER A 35 -0.85 -0.16 -18.62
CA SER A 35 -2.21 -0.69 -18.63
C SER A 35 -3.07 -0.10 -19.76
N ASN A 36 -2.86 1.16 -20.12
CA ASN A 36 -3.66 1.84 -21.13
C ASN A 36 -3.37 1.42 -22.58
N THR A 37 -2.38 0.56 -22.83
CA THR A 37 -2.07 0.03 -24.17
C THR A 37 -2.90 -1.20 -24.52
N TYR A 38 -3.69 -1.73 -23.58
CA TYR A 38 -4.51 -2.93 -23.77
C TYR A 38 -6.00 -2.61 -23.60
N ASN A 39 -6.84 -3.35 -24.34
CA ASN A 39 -8.29 -3.18 -24.32
C ASN A 39 -8.96 -3.95 -23.17
N ASN A 40 -8.35 -5.06 -22.72
CA ASN A 40 -8.81 -5.85 -21.59
C ASN A 40 -7.62 -6.57 -20.92
N ALA A 41 -7.86 -7.14 -19.74
CA ALA A 41 -6.85 -7.87 -18.98
C ALA A 41 -6.44 -9.21 -19.63
N ALA A 42 -7.35 -9.90 -20.31
CA ALA A 42 -7.09 -11.22 -20.87
C ALA A 42 -6.11 -11.18 -22.06
N ILE A 43 -6.18 -10.16 -22.92
CA ILE A 43 -5.22 -9.92 -24.01
C ILE A 43 -3.82 -9.72 -23.43
N MET A 44 -3.70 -8.89 -22.38
CA MET A 44 -2.43 -8.65 -21.71
C MET A 44 -1.85 -9.94 -21.11
N VAL A 45 -2.70 -10.78 -20.51
CA VAL A 45 -2.27 -12.08 -19.96
C VAL A 45 -1.80 -13.04 -21.06
N LYS A 46 -2.52 -13.12 -22.19
CA LYS A 46 -2.11 -13.95 -23.33
C LYS A 46 -0.77 -13.50 -23.90
N GLU A 47 -0.56 -12.19 -24.02
CA GLU A 47 0.72 -11.62 -24.45
C GLU A 47 1.83 -11.97 -23.45
N PHE A 48 1.59 -11.80 -22.15
CA PHE A 48 2.53 -12.19 -21.10
C PHE A 48 2.94 -13.66 -21.17
N LEU A 49 1.97 -14.57 -21.30
CA LEU A 49 2.27 -16.01 -21.41
C LEU A 49 3.05 -16.32 -22.69
N SER A 50 2.76 -15.64 -23.81
CA SER A 50 3.52 -15.80 -25.06
C SER A 50 4.96 -15.27 -24.94
N GLU A 51 5.15 -14.04 -24.46
CA GLU A 51 6.46 -13.39 -24.31
C GLU A 51 7.39 -14.15 -23.36
N THR A 52 6.81 -14.82 -22.37
CA THR A 52 7.55 -15.60 -21.37
C THR A 52 7.70 -17.09 -21.73
N GLY A 53 7.21 -17.52 -22.90
CA GLY A 53 7.34 -18.90 -23.38
C GLY A 53 6.44 -19.91 -22.66
N HIS A 54 5.32 -19.43 -22.11
CA HIS A 54 4.35 -20.17 -21.31
C HIS A 54 2.95 -20.24 -21.93
N GLN A 55 2.79 -19.96 -23.23
CA GLN A 55 1.47 -19.94 -23.90
C GLN A 55 0.70 -21.27 -23.85
N GLU A 56 1.40 -22.40 -23.85
CA GLU A 56 0.80 -23.75 -23.73
C GLU A 56 0.76 -24.25 -22.26
N THR A 57 1.12 -23.40 -21.30
CA THR A 57 1.21 -23.81 -19.90
C THR A 57 -0.17 -23.90 -19.27
N HIS A 58 -0.50 -25.07 -18.71
CA HIS A 58 -1.72 -25.20 -17.91
C HIS A 58 -1.63 -24.35 -16.63
N ILE A 59 -2.65 -23.50 -16.42
CA ILE A 59 -2.78 -22.64 -15.25
C ILE A 59 -3.89 -23.21 -14.36
N ASP A 60 -3.55 -23.61 -13.14
CA ASP A 60 -4.49 -24.22 -12.19
C ASP A 60 -5.45 -23.19 -11.59
N GLY A 61 -4.99 -21.94 -11.44
CA GLY A 61 -5.81 -20.84 -10.92
C GLY A 61 -5.16 -19.47 -11.13
N ALA A 62 -5.99 -18.43 -11.12
CA ALA A 62 -5.54 -17.05 -11.25
C ALA A 62 -6.16 -16.14 -10.19
N CYS A 63 -5.40 -15.13 -9.78
CA CYS A 63 -5.91 -14.04 -8.96
C CYS A 63 -5.36 -12.69 -9.44
N PHE A 64 -6.24 -11.73 -9.64
CA PHE A 64 -5.84 -10.36 -9.99
C PHE A 64 -6.24 -9.40 -8.87
N ALA A 65 -5.22 -8.79 -8.28
CA ALA A 65 -5.37 -7.67 -7.36
C ALA A 65 -5.72 -6.41 -8.17
N VAL A 66 -6.75 -5.68 -7.74
CA VAL A 66 -7.26 -4.50 -8.44
C VAL A 66 -7.45 -3.33 -7.49
N ALA A 67 -7.16 -2.12 -7.97
CA ALA A 67 -7.44 -0.90 -7.25
C ALA A 67 -8.91 -0.48 -7.42
N GLY A 68 -9.74 -0.81 -6.42
CA GLY A 68 -11.15 -0.43 -6.38
C GLY A 68 -12.03 -1.46 -5.67
N PRO A 69 -13.31 -1.12 -5.42
CA PRO A 69 -14.27 -2.04 -4.82
C PRO A 69 -14.67 -3.11 -5.83
N ILE A 70 -14.64 -4.38 -5.39
CA ILE A 70 -15.13 -5.52 -6.16
C ILE A 70 -16.54 -5.84 -5.70
N MET A 71 -17.46 -5.91 -6.66
CA MET A 71 -18.86 -6.22 -6.43
C MET A 71 -19.21 -7.47 -7.23
N GLN A 72 -19.53 -8.57 -6.53
CA GLN A 72 -19.96 -9.83 -7.15
C GLN A 72 -19.00 -10.36 -8.24
N GLY A 73 -17.69 -10.32 -7.98
CA GLY A 73 -16.67 -10.82 -8.92
C GLY A 73 -16.38 -9.88 -10.10
N ARG A 74 -16.86 -8.64 -10.03
CA ARG A 74 -16.67 -7.63 -11.08
C ARG A 74 -16.08 -6.33 -10.51
N VAL A 75 -15.24 -5.68 -11.29
CA VAL A 75 -14.67 -4.36 -10.95
C VAL A 75 -14.68 -3.44 -12.17
N GLN A 76 -15.12 -2.20 -11.94
CA GLN A 76 -14.91 -1.09 -12.86
C GLN A 76 -13.68 -0.32 -12.40
N LEU A 77 -12.60 -0.38 -13.17
CA LEU A 77 -11.38 0.33 -12.82
C LEU A 77 -11.59 1.84 -13.04
N THR A 78 -11.28 2.66 -12.03
CA THR A 78 -11.56 4.11 -12.08
C THR A 78 -10.73 4.83 -13.16
N ASN A 79 -9.56 4.28 -13.51
CA ASN A 79 -8.59 4.90 -14.42
C ASN A 79 -8.38 4.12 -15.73
N LEU A 80 -9.14 3.04 -15.94
CA LEU A 80 -9.08 2.23 -17.17
C LEU A 80 -10.50 1.98 -17.65
N PRO A 81 -10.74 1.94 -18.97
CA PRO A 81 -12.06 1.60 -19.52
C PRO A 81 -12.41 0.11 -19.34
N TRP A 82 -11.61 -0.62 -18.56
CA TRP A 82 -11.79 -2.04 -18.37
C TRP A 82 -12.89 -2.30 -17.37
N ASP A 83 -13.74 -3.22 -17.78
CA ASP A 83 -14.72 -3.86 -16.96
C ASP A 83 -14.29 -5.31 -16.81
N VAL A 84 -13.73 -5.64 -15.63
CA VAL A 84 -13.11 -6.94 -15.39
C VAL A 84 -14.08 -7.78 -14.60
N ASP A 85 -14.49 -8.90 -15.20
CA ASP A 85 -15.38 -9.90 -14.61
C ASP A 85 -14.64 -11.24 -14.51
N GLU A 86 -14.71 -11.87 -13.33
CA GLU A 86 -14.03 -13.15 -13.06
C GLU A 86 -14.39 -14.24 -14.07
N ALA A 87 -15.67 -14.39 -14.42
CA ALA A 87 -16.15 -15.44 -15.31
C ALA A 87 -15.74 -15.17 -16.76
N ALA A 88 -15.85 -13.93 -17.23
CA ALA A 88 -15.41 -13.55 -18.56
C ALA A 88 -13.90 -13.76 -18.75
N VAL A 89 -13.09 -13.41 -17.76
CA VAL A 89 -11.64 -13.63 -17.79
C VAL A 89 -11.30 -15.12 -17.72
N ALA A 90 -12.02 -15.90 -16.90
CA ALA A 90 -11.87 -17.35 -16.82
C ALA A 90 -12.14 -18.03 -18.17
N GLU A 91 -13.24 -17.67 -18.84
CA GLU A 91 -13.61 -18.19 -20.16
C GLU A 91 -12.58 -17.79 -21.22
N GLU A 92 -12.21 -16.51 -21.29
CA GLU A 92 -11.31 -16.00 -22.33
C GLU A 92 -9.88 -16.57 -22.21
N LEU A 93 -9.43 -16.89 -20.99
CA LEU A 93 -8.11 -17.47 -20.71
C LEU A 93 -8.11 -19.00 -20.63
N GLY A 94 -9.27 -19.65 -20.60
CA GLY A 94 -9.37 -21.09 -20.39
C GLY A 94 -8.89 -21.54 -19.00
N ILE A 95 -9.02 -20.67 -17.99
CA ILE A 95 -8.60 -20.95 -16.60
C ILE A 95 -9.84 -21.27 -15.78
N ARG A 96 -9.85 -22.44 -15.13
CA ARG A 96 -11.01 -22.94 -14.37
C ARG A 96 -11.42 -22.05 -13.20
N CYS A 97 -10.46 -21.42 -12.54
CA CYS A 97 -10.70 -20.58 -11.36
C CYS A 97 -9.94 -19.27 -11.50
N VAL A 98 -10.69 -18.17 -11.61
CA VAL A 98 -10.17 -16.80 -11.62
C VAL A 98 -10.85 -16.04 -10.50
N THR A 99 -10.07 -15.29 -9.73
CA THR A 99 -10.56 -14.45 -8.65
C THR A 99 -10.05 -13.01 -8.81
N LEU A 100 -10.85 -12.05 -8.37
CA LEU A 100 -10.47 -10.66 -8.21
C LEU A 100 -10.47 -10.34 -6.72
N ILE A 101 -9.43 -9.67 -6.25
CA ILE A 101 -9.34 -9.18 -4.87
C ILE A 101 -8.87 -7.74 -4.84
N ASN A 102 -9.18 -7.03 -3.76
CA ASN A 102 -8.68 -5.68 -3.58
C ASN A 102 -7.14 -5.72 -3.41
N ASP A 103 -6.45 -4.67 -3.86
CA ASP A 103 -5.00 -4.51 -3.75
C ASP A 103 -4.46 -4.66 -2.32
N PHE A 104 -5.09 -4.01 -1.34
CA PHE A 104 -4.73 -4.17 0.08
C PHE A 104 -5.08 -5.55 0.64
N GLN A 105 -6.11 -6.20 0.07
CA GLN A 105 -6.40 -7.60 0.39
C GLN A 105 -5.27 -8.52 -0.08
N ALA A 106 -4.77 -8.30 -1.30
CA ALA A 106 -3.63 -9.03 -1.84
C ALA A 106 -2.37 -8.79 -1.00
N ILE A 107 -2.07 -7.53 -0.66
CA ILE A 107 -0.94 -7.19 0.23
C ILE A 107 -1.06 -7.92 1.57
N GLY A 108 -2.26 -7.97 2.15
CA GLY A 108 -2.55 -8.73 3.37
C GLY A 108 -2.14 -10.19 3.25
N TYR A 109 -2.63 -10.92 2.25
CA TYR A 109 -2.26 -12.32 2.03
C TYR A 109 -0.77 -12.50 1.73
N GLY A 110 -0.13 -11.51 1.11
CA GLY A 110 1.31 -11.52 0.86
C GLY A 110 2.16 -11.49 2.14
N THR A 111 1.60 -11.09 3.29
CA THR A 111 2.34 -11.09 4.57
C THR A 111 2.77 -12.49 5.00
N ASP A 112 2.06 -13.54 4.56
CA ASP A 112 2.43 -14.93 4.85
C ASP A 112 3.64 -15.41 4.02
N ALA A 113 4.04 -14.66 2.97
CA ALA A 113 5.24 -14.94 2.16
C ALA A 113 6.50 -14.18 2.64
N LEU A 114 6.38 -13.31 3.64
CA LEU A 114 7.48 -12.46 4.08
C LEU A 114 8.50 -13.26 4.90
N ALA A 115 9.77 -13.15 4.51
CA ALA A 115 10.90 -13.58 5.31
C ALA A 115 11.43 -12.40 6.16
N GLU A 116 12.29 -12.70 7.13
CA GLU A 116 12.90 -11.69 8.00
C GLU A 116 13.63 -10.59 7.21
N LYS A 117 14.31 -10.97 6.11
CA LYS A 117 14.99 -10.03 5.19
C LYS A 117 14.05 -9.06 4.47
N ASP A 118 12.76 -9.38 4.39
CA ASP A 118 11.75 -8.57 3.71
C ASP A 118 11.13 -7.54 4.68
N LEU A 119 11.59 -7.52 5.93
CA LEU A 119 11.07 -6.67 7.00
C LEU A 119 12.17 -5.81 7.61
N TYR A 120 11.83 -4.56 7.91
CA TYR A 120 12.56 -3.71 8.84
C TYR A 120 11.71 -3.48 10.09
N THR A 121 12.18 -3.91 11.25
CA THR A 121 11.41 -3.81 12.50
C THR A 121 11.68 -2.48 13.20
N LEU A 122 10.67 -1.61 13.25
CA LEU A 122 10.71 -0.35 14.01
C LEU A 122 10.51 -0.59 15.51
N GLN A 123 9.65 -1.55 15.85
CA GLN A 123 9.37 -1.94 17.22
C GLN A 123 9.14 -3.44 17.29
N ALA A 124 9.90 -4.16 18.11
CA ALA A 124 9.73 -5.60 18.26
C ALA A 124 8.42 -5.97 18.96
N GLY A 125 8.00 -5.15 19.95
CA GLY A 125 6.79 -5.38 20.73
C GLY A 125 6.82 -6.70 21.51
N SER A 126 5.63 -7.23 21.80
CA SER A 126 5.40 -8.54 22.43
C SER A 126 4.42 -9.34 21.56
N PRO A 127 4.90 -9.90 20.42
CA PRO A 127 4.03 -10.56 19.45
C PRO A 127 3.29 -11.75 20.07
N ARG A 128 2.02 -11.90 19.71
CA ARG A 128 1.21 -13.07 20.07
C ARG A 128 0.93 -13.90 18.80
N PRO A 129 1.23 -15.21 18.82
CA PRO A 129 0.86 -16.08 17.71
C PRO A 129 -0.63 -15.98 17.39
N GLN A 130 -0.97 -16.00 16.10
CA GLN A 130 -2.35 -15.99 15.61
C GLN A 130 -3.20 -14.78 16.03
N ALA A 131 -2.61 -13.74 16.61
CA ALA A 131 -3.34 -12.52 16.95
C ALA A 131 -3.57 -11.63 15.73
N THR A 132 -4.50 -10.68 15.85
CA THR A 132 -4.82 -9.71 14.80
C THR A 132 -3.56 -9.04 14.24
N ARG A 133 -3.47 -8.96 12.92
CA ARG A 133 -2.51 -8.11 12.22
C ARG A 133 -3.24 -6.89 11.65
N ALA A 134 -2.54 -5.77 11.55
CA ALA A 134 -3.03 -4.59 10.88
C ALA A 134 -2.05 -4.17 9.79
N LEU A 135 -2.58 -3.70 8.66
CA LEU A 135 -1.81 -3.15 7.55
C LEU A 135 -2.18 -1.69 7.35
N ILE A 136 -1.18 -0.87 7.10
CA ILE A 136 -1.34 0.53 6.71
C ILE A 136 -0.27 0.86 5.67
N GLY A 137 -0.65 1.54 4.59
CA GLY A 137 0.32 1.86 3.56
C GLY A 137 -0.01 3.13 2.79
N ALA A 138 0.92 4.08 2.82
CA ALA A 138 0.90 5.26 1.97
C ALA A 138 1.53 4.97 0.60
N GLY A 139 0.79 5.28 -0.46
CA GLY A 139 1.20 5.20 -1.86
C GLY A 139 0.51 6.30 -2.65
N THR A 140 -0.14 5.95 -3.77
CA THR A 140 -1.03 6.88 -4.47
C THR A 140 -2.17 7.36 -3.56
N GLY A 141 -2.74 6.44 -2.78
CA GLY A 141 -3.70 6.70 -1.71
C GLY A 141 -3.19 6.21 -0.35
N LEU A 142 -4.12 5.97 0.58
CA LEU A 142 -3.86 5.36 1.88
C LEU A 142 -4.74 4.13 2.06
N GLY A 143 -4.15 2.94 1.98
CA GLY A 143 -4.90 1.73 2.28
C GLY A 143 -4.71 1.28 3.73
N VAL A 144 -5.75 0.62 4.23
CA VAL A 144 -5.79 0.00 5.55
C VAL A 144 -6.50 -1.34 5.43
N ALA A 145 -5.93 -2.38 6.05
CA ALA A 145 -6.58 -3.67 6.15
C ALA A 145 -6.32 -4.29 7.53
N LEU A 146 -7.23 -5.15 7.98
CA LEU A 146 -7.07 -5.94 9.18
C LEU A 146 -6.98 -7.41 8.80
N MET A 147 -6.32 -8.22 9.60
CA MET A 147 -6.29 -9.66 9.41
C MET A 147 -6.63 -10.35 10.72
N SER A 148 -7.59 -11.26 10.67
CA SER A 148 -7.91 -12.17 11.77
C SER A 148 -7.41 -13.56 11.44
N ASN A 149 -6.91 -14.27 12.44
CA ASN A 149 -6.58 -15.68 12.32
C ASN A 149 -7.72 -16.53 12.87
N ASP A 150 -8.11 -17.59 12.16
CA ASP A 150 -9.16 -18.53 12.58
C ASP A 150 -8.61 -19.76 13.32
N GLY A 151 -7.32 -19.79 13.62
CA GLY A 151 -6.59 -20.93 14.20
C GLY A 151 -5.76 -21.70 13.17
N GLU A 152 -6.08 -21.58 11.88
CA GLU A 152 -5.36 -22.23 10.78
C GLU A 152 -4.72 -21.21 9.84
N LYS A 153 -5.45 -20.16 9.48
CA LYS A 153 -5.03 -19.19 8.46
C LYS A 153 -5.47 -17.79 8.80
N TYR A 154 -4.74 -16.82 8.26
CA TYR A 154 -5.19 -15.44 8.26
C TYR A 154 -6.17 -15.19 7.13
N THR A 155 -7.27 -14.53 7.47
CA THR A 155 -8.25 -13.96 6.54
C THR A 155 -8.12 -12.45 6.57
N VAL A 156 -8.01 -11.83 5.40
CA VAL A 156 -7.90 -10.37 5.28
C VAL A 156 -9.29 -9.75 5.25
N MET A 157 -9.51 -8.78 6.13
CA MET A 157 -10.68 -7.92 6.19
C MET A 157 -10.33 -6.59 5.50
N PRO A 158 -10.76 -6.37 4.24
CA PRO A 158 -10.52 -5.12 3.55
C PRO A 158 -11.28 -3.98 4.22
N THR A 159 -10.72 -2.78 4.21
CA THR A 159 -11.34 -1.58 4.77
C THR A 159 -11.04 -0.35 3.92
N GLU A 160 -11.86 0.68 4.05
CA GLU A 160 -11.60 2.01 3.48
C GLU A 160 -11.02 2.96 4.55
N GLY A 161 -10.17 2.42 5.42
CA GLY A 161 -9.66 3.13 6.60
C GLY A 161 -8.85 4.40 6.31
N GLY A 162 -8.34 4.58 5.08
CA GLY A 162 -7.69 5.83 4.67
C GLY A 162 -8.66 6.99 4.43
N HIS A 163 -9.95 6.70 4.22
CA HIS A 163 -11.00 7.69 3.98
C HIS A 163 -11.71 8.15 5.26
N VAL A 164 -11.30 7.70 6.44
CA VAL A 164 -11.75 8.27 7.72
C VAL A 164 -11.26 9.72 7.88
N ASP A 165 -11.86 10.47 8.81
CA ASP A 165 -11.56 11.88 8.97
C ASP A 165 -10.14 12.13 9.49
N PHE A 166 -9.51 13.19 8.99
CA PHE A 166 -8.22 13.64 9.51
C PHE A 166 -8.40 14.26 10.91
N GLY A 167 -7.84 13.60 11.93
CA GLY A 167 -7.81 14.08 13.31
C GLY A 167 -6.47 14.76 13.67
N PRO A 168 -6.35 16.10 13.56
CA PRO A 168 -5.13 16.81 13.91
C PRO A 168 -4.86 16.76 15.43
N THR A 169 -3.59 16.59 15.82
CA THR A 169 -3.18 16.45 17.24
C THR A 169 -2.34 17.61 17.77
N ASN A 170 -2.00 18.59 16.92
CA ASN A 170 -1.25 19.79 17.32
C ASN A 170 -1.63 21.00 16.47
N ASP A 171 -1.14 22.18 16.85
CA ASP A 171 -1.48 23.46 16.21
C ASP A 171 -1.12 23.49 14.72
N ILE A 172 0.04 22.96 14.34
CA ILE A 172 0.48 22.89 12.92
C ILE A 172 -0.49 22.02 12.12
N GLN A 173 -0.92 20.89 12.66
CA GLN A 173 -1.88 20.00 12.01
C GLN A 173 -3.29 20.62 11.94
N MET A 174 -3.69 21.41 12.94
CA MET A 174 -4.94 22.17 12.90
C MET A 174 -4.91 23.26 11.82
N GLU A 175 -3.79 23.96 11.66
CA GLU A 175 -3.58 24.91 10.56
C GLU A 175 -3.59 24.22 9.19
N LEU A 176 -2.94 23.05 9.07
CA LEU A 176 -2.98 22.24 7.85
C LEU A 176 -4.42 21.84 7.50
N LEU A 177 -5.21 21.38 8.48
CA LEU A 177 -6.63 21.08 8.28
C LEU A 177 -7.39 22.32 7.78
N ALA A 178 -7.20 23.48 8.41
CA ALA A 178 -7.83 24.72 8.00
C ALA A 178 -7.42 25.15 6.58
N TYR A 179 -6.15 24.98 6.22
CA TYR A 179 -5.63 25.24 4.88
C TYR A 179 -6.32 24.36 3.83
N LEU A 180 -6.42 23.04 4.08
CA LEU A 180 -7.05 22.10 3.15
C LEU A 180 -8.55 22.32 3.01
N ARG A 181 -9.23 22.73 4.09
CA ARG A 181 -10.68 23.03 4.06
C ARG A 181 -11.06 24.24 3.20
N ARG A 182 -10.11 25.10 2.83
CA ARG A 182 -10.36 26.18 1.85
C ARG A 182 -10.66 25.66 0.45
N LYS A 183 -10.18 24.45 0.13
CA LYS A 183 -10.32 23.82 -1.20
C LYS A 183 -11.18 22.55 -1.16
N LEU A 184 -11.27 21.89 -0.01
CA LEU A 184 -11.96 20.62 0.16
C LEU A 184 -13.07 20.74 1.22
N HIS A 185 -14.26 20.24 0.92
CA HIS A 185 -15.34 20.19 1.91
C HIS A 185 -15.00 19.28 3.11
N ARG A 186 -14.42 18.11 2.83
CA ARG A 186 -14.00 17.10 3.80
C ARG A 186 -12.53 16.73 3.59
N VAL A 187 -11.80 16.54 4.69
CA VAL A 187 -10.39 16.14 4.67
C VAL A 187 -10.26 14.78 5.36
N SER A 188 -10.05 13.73 4.55
CA SER A 188 -9.72 12.40 5.07
C SER A 188 -8.23 12.29 5.43
N VAL A 189 -7.87 11.25 6.16
CA VAL A 189 -6.46 10.96 6.47
C VAL A 189 -5.63 10.79 5.20
N GLU A 190 -6.16 10.14 4.15
CA GLU A 190 -5.49 10.02 2.85
C GLU A 190 -5.07 11.37 2.24
N ARG A 191 -5.83 12.45 2.48
CA ARG A 191 -5.52 13.80 1.97
C ARG A 191 -4.23 14.39 2.54
N VAL A 192 -3.70 13.78 3.60
CA VAL A 192 -2.42 14.15 4.23
C VAL A 192 -1.42 12.99 4.26
N LEU A 193 -1.87 11.73 4.20
CA LEU A 193 -1.04 10.52 4.21
C LEU A 193 -1.11 9.73 2.90
N SER A 194 -0.65 10.35 1.83
CA SER A 194 -0.44 9.72 0.52
C SER A 194 0.63 10.52 -0.23
N GLY A 195 1.02 10.09 -1.43
CA GLY A 195 1.86 10.93 -2.31
C GLY A 195 1.23 12.31 -2.55
N GLN A 196 -0.08 12.33 -2.84
CA GLN A 196 -0.82 13.59 -2.95
C GLN A 196 -0.90 14.34 -1.61
N GLY A 197 -0.97 13.61 -0.50
CA GLY A 197 -0.92 14.17 0.84
C GLY A 197 0.39 14.91 1.15
N LEU A 198 1.54 14.33 0.78
CA LEU A 198 2.83 14.99 0.94
C LEU A 198 2.92 16.28 0.11
N ILE A 199 2.38 16.27 -1.11
CA ILE A 199 2.29 17.48 -1.95
C ILE A 199 1.40 18.54 -1.29
N ASN A 200 0.27 18.12 -0.69
CA ASN A 200 -0.63 19.03 0.02
C ASN A 200 0.05 19.67 1.23
N ILE A 201 0.81 18.90 2.01
CA ILE A 201 1.59 19.39 3.15
C ILE A 201 2.67 20.36 2.69
N TYR A 202 3.42 20.02 1.64
CA TYR A 202 4.46 20.89 1.10
C TYR A 202 3.90 22.23 0.62
N LYS A 203 2.77 22.23 -0.10
CA LYS A 203 2.08 23.47 -0.51
C LYS A 203 1.60 24.30 0.68
N PHE A 204 1.07 23.66 1.73
CA PHE A 204 0.73 24.34 2.96
C PHE A 204 1.94 25.07 3.56
N ILE A 205 3.11 24.44 3.55
CA ILE A 205 4.34 25.04 4.05
C ILE A 205 4.79 26.21 3.18
N CYS A 206 4.83 26.05 1.86
CA CYS A 206 5.21 27.13 0.94
C CYS A 206 4.27 28.35 1.04
N ASP A 207 2.97 28.12 1.21
CA ASP A 207 1.96 29.17 1.29
C ASP A 207 1.86 29.81 2.69
N ASN A 208 2.48 29.20 3.73
CA ASN A 208 2.36 29.68 5.11
C ASN A 208 3.47 30.69 5.44
N PRO A 209 3.14 31.98 5.66
CA PRO A 209 4.12 33.03 5.93
C PRO A 209 4.99 32.79 7.16
N LEU A 210 4.54 31.94 8.10
CA LEU A 210 5.27 31.62 9.32
C LEU A 210 6.58 30.87 9.05
N TYR A 211 6.68 30.12 7.95
CA TYR A 211 7.93 29.44 7.60
C TYR A 211 8.91 30.40 6.93
N GLY A 212 8.43 31.39 6.17
CA GLY A 212 9.23 32.54 5.71
C GLY A 212 10.40 32.21 4.78
N GLU A 213 10.50 30.97 4.27
CA GLU A 213 11.58 30.56 3.39
C GLU A 213 11.18 30.65 1.91
N ILE A 214 12.16 30.98 1.06
CA ILE A 214 11.96 31.05 -0.38
C ILE A 214 12.00 29.64 -0.95
N GLU A 215 10.97 29.28 -1.71
CA GLU A 215 10.91 27.99 -2.36
C GLU A 215 12.09 27.76 -3.32
N SER A 216 12.72 26.58 -3.20
CA SER A 216 13.83 26.18 -4.06
C SER A 216 13.39 26.02 -5.51
N ARG A 217 13.95 26.84 -6.41
CA ARG A 217 13.73 26.70 -7.87
C ARG A 217 14.13 25.33 -8.40
N LYS A 218 15.14 24.69 -7.79
CA LYS A 218 15.57 23.34 -8.17
C LYS A 218 14.48 22.31 -7.85
N LEU A 219 13.88 22.41 -6.65
CA LEU A 219 12.79 21.54 -6.23
C LEU A 219 11.55 21.77 -7.09
N GLN A 220 11.15 23.01 -7.35
CA GLN A 220 10.06 23.34 -8.28
C GLN A 220 10.27 22.67 -9.65
N PHE A 221 11.48 22.80 -10.22
CA PHE A 221 11.80 22.19 -11.51
C PHE A 221 11.77 20.66 -11.46
N ALA A 222 12.26 20.05 -10.39
CA ALA A 222 12.21 18.60 -10.20
C ALA A 222 10.75 18.11 -10.11
N MET A 223 9.91 18.76 -9.32
CA MET A 223 8.48 18.44 -9.20
C MET A 223 7.71 18.53 -10.53
N HIS A 224 8.20 19.29 -11.51
CA HIS A 224 7.63 19.31 -12.86
C HIS A 224 8.14 18.18 -13.77
N LYS A 225 9.34 17.66 -13.53
CA LYS A 225 9.99 16.64 -14.36
C LYS A 225 9.73 15.20 -13.91
N GLU A 226 9.54 15.00 -12.61
CA GLU A 226 9.33 13.68 -12.01
C GLU A 226 8.08 13.67 -11.12
N ASP A 227 7.81 12.53 -10.46
CA ASP A 227 6.72 12.46 -9.47
C ASP A 227 6.96 13.49 -8.36
N PRO A 228 6.03 14.44 -8.11
CA PRO A 228 6.29 15.53 -7.19
C PRO A 228 6.52 15.06 -5.74
N ALA A 229 5.85 14.00 -5.29
CA ALA A 229 6.02 13.46 -3.94
C ALA A 229 7.40 12.81 -3.78
N ALA A 230 7.87 12.11 -4.81
CA ALA A 230 9.23 11.58 -4.87
C ALA A 230 10.27 12.70 -4.86
N ALA A 231 10.06 13.78 -5.62
CA ALA A 231 10.95 14.95 -5.62
C ALA A 231 11.04 15.59 -4.23
N ILE A 232 9.91 15.86 -3.58
CA ILE A 232 9.86 16.42 -2.22
C ILE A 232 10.64 15.52 -1.25
N SER A 233 10.37 14.22 -1.27
CA SER A 233 11.06 13.26 -0.38
C SER A 233 12.57 13.25 -0.65
N ARG A 234 12.99 13.21 -1.92
CA ARG A 234 14.41 13.20 -2.30
C ARG A 234 15.12 14.47 -1.85
N PHE A 235 14.53 15.64 -2.09
CA PHE A 235 15.11 16.92 -1.68
C PHE A 235 15.21 17.06 -0.16
N ALA A 236 14.22 16.54 0.59
CA ALA A 236 14.29 16.50 2.05
C ALA A 236 15.44 15.62 2.56
N ILE A 237 15.68 14.48 1.90
CA ILE A 237 16.65 13.47 2.35
C ILE A 237 18.07 13.81 1.90
N GLU A 238 18.25 14.08 0.62
CA GLU A 238 19.56 14.22 -0.05
C GLU A 238 20.05 15.66 -0.05
N GLU A 239 19.17 16.61 -0.39
CA GLU A 239 19.55 18.04 -0.53
C GLU A 239 19.33 18.84 0.76
N LYS A 240 18.64 18.26 1.74
CA LYS A 240 18.23 18.93 2.99
C LYS A 240 17.50 20.26 2.73
N ASP A 241 16.67 20.29 1.70
CA ASP A 241 15.82 21.44 1.40
C ASP A 241 14.91 21.71 2.61
N PRO A 242 14.94 22.91 3.21
CA PRO A 242 14.26 23.13 4.48
C PRO A 242 12.74 22.97 4.41
N LEU A 243 12.09 23.41 3.32
CA LEU A 243 10.65 23.27 3.16
C LEU A 243 10.26 21.82 2.93
N ALA A 244 11.03 21.10 2.13
CA ALA A 244 10.84 19.67 1.92
C ALA A 244 11.06 18.86 3.21
N CYS A 245 12.09 19.19 4.00
CA CYS A 245 12.32 18.57 5.31
C CYS A 245 11.13 18.78 6.24
N ARG A 246 10.61 20.02 6.36
CA ARG A 246 9.41 20.28 7.17
C ARG A 246 8.19 19.50 6.67
N ALA A 247 8.02 19.38 5.35
CA ALA A 247 6.91 18.63 4.77
C ALA A 247 6.98 17.14 5.12
N LEU A 248 8.18 16.56 5.00
CA LEU A 248 8.43 15.16 5.31
C LEU A 248 8.29 14.89 6.82
N ASP A 249 8.74 15.81 7.67
CA ASP A 249 8.58 15.72 9.12
C ASP A 249 7.10 15.66 9.52
N ILE A 250 6.27 16.58 8.99
CA ILE A 250 4.83 16.57 9.25
C ILE A 250 4.18 15.28 8.72
N PHE A 251 4.59 14.82 7.53
CA PHE A 251 4.09 13.57 6.97
C PHE A 251 4.39 12.37 7.88
N ILE A 252 5.60 12.28 8.43
CA ILE A 252 6.02 11.19 9.33
C ILE A 252 5.30 11.26 10.68
N ASP A 253 5.14 12.47 11.24
CA ASP A 253 4.34 12.69 12.46
C ASP A 253 2.90 12.19 12.25
N LEU A 254 2.28 12.56 11.14
CA LEU A 254 0.93 12.10 10.80
C LEU A 254 0.87 10.58 10.61
N TYR A 255 1.89 9.99 10.00
CA TYR A 255 1.93 8.55 9.73
C TYR A 255 2.00 7.76 11.04
N GLY A 256 2.89 8.18 11.95
CA GLY A 256 2.96 7.63 13.31
C GLY A 256 1.63 7.76 14.04
N ALA A 257 1.05 8.97 14.06
CA ALA A 257 -0.22 9.23 14.73
C ALA A 257 -1.35 8.33 14.22
N GLN A 258 -1.46 8.13 12.90
CA GLN A 258 -2.46 7.27 12.30
C GLN A 258 -2.20 5.78 12.58
N ALA A 259 -0.95 5.32 12.52
CA ALA A 259 -0.58 3.96 12.91
C ALA A 259 -0.95 3.68 14.38
N GLY A 260 -0.78 4.67 15.27
CA GLY A 260 -1.19 4.56 16.67
C GLY A 260 -2.71 4.50 16.84
N ASN A 261 -3.48 5.24 16.03
CA ASN A 261 -4.94 5.12 16.01
C ASN A 261 -5.38 3.72 15.56
N LEU A 262 -4.76 3.21 14.49
CA LEU A 262 -5.00 1.86 13.99
C LEU A 262 -4.69 0.80 15.06
N ALA A 263 -3.61 0.98 15.81
CA ALA A 263 -3.23 0.10 16.91
C ALA A 263 -4.31 0.02 17.99
N LEU A 264 -4.87 1.17 18.40
CA LEU A 264 -5.94 1.22 19.40
C LEU A 264 -7.25 0.60 18.90
N MET A 265 -7.55 0.75 17.61
CA MET A 265 -8.77 0.20 17.02
C MET A 265 -8.71 -1.32 16.80
N SER A 266 -7.52 -1.88 16.59
CA SER A 266 -7.36 -3.28 16.15
C SER A 266 -6.66 -4.20 17.16
N LEU A 267 -5.97 -3.64 18.15
CA LEU A 267 -5.14 -4.37 19.13
C LEU A 267 -4.23 -5.41 18.45
N PRO A 268 -3.35 -4.98 17.52
CA PRO A 268 -2.69 -5.87 16.58
C PRO A 268 -1.47 -6.55 17.21
N TYR A 269 -1.70 -7.45 18.18
CA TYR A 269 -0.63 -8.23 18.79
C TYR A 269 0.08 -9.17 17.79
N GLY A 270 -0.50 -9.41 16.61
CA GLY A 270 0.16 -10.08 15.49
C GLY A 270 1.08 -9.17 14.68
N GLY A 271 1.06 -7.86 14.93
CA GLY A 271 1.91 -6.85 14.32
C GLY A 271 1.17 -5.85 13.43
N ILE A 272 1.75 -4.66 13.34
CA ILE A 272 1.42 -3.62 12.37
C ILE A 272 2.44 -3.71 11.24
N TYR A 273 1.94 -3.88 10.01
CA TYR A 273 2.75 -3.94 8.81
C TYR A 273 2.54 -2.65 8.02
N ILE A 274 3.60 -1.84 7.99
CA ILE A 274 3.69 -0.63 7.18
C ILE A 274 4.08 -1.06 5.77
N VAL A 275 3.14 -0.98 4.84
CA VAL A 275 3.26 -1.45 3.46
C VAL A 275 3.26 -0.29 2.47
N GLY A 276 3.40 -0.59 1.19
CA GLY A 276 3.34 0.39 0.11
C GLY A 276 4.70 1.00 -0.27
N GLY A 277 4.69 1.78 -1.34
CA GLY A 277 5.93 2.21 -2.02
C GLY A 277 6.64 3.42 -1.40
N ILE A 278 5.98 4.17 -0.49
CA ILE A 278 6.58 5.36 0.13
C ILE A 278 7.49 4.96 1.30
N ALA A 279 7.01 4.13 2.22
CA ALA A 279 7.72 3.82 3.47
C ALA A 279 9.15 3.29 3.27
N PRO A 280 9.43 2.34 2.35
CA PRO A 280 10.80 1.88 2.10
C PRO A 280 11.75 2.99 1.60
N LYS A 281 11.23 3.99 0.87
CA LYS A 281 12.02 5.09 0.31
C LYS A 281 12.38 6.15 1.34
N ILE A 282 11.58 6.28 2.40
CA ILE A 282 11.79 7.22 3.51
C ILE A 282 12.18 6.50 4.81
N LEU A 283 12.70 5.27 4.69
CA LEU A 283 12.98 4.37 5.81
C LEU A 283 13.85 5.04 6.88
N SER A 284 14.90 5.77 6.45
CA SER A 284 15.81 6.45 7.38
C SER A 284 15.11 7.51 8.23
N GLN A 285 14.08 8.15 7.71
CA GLN A 285 13.31 9.18 8.41
C GLN A 285 12.20 8.55 9.26
N LEU A 286 11.60 7.43 8.81
CA LEU A 286 10.69 6.68 9.69
C LEU A 286 11.40 6.12 10.93
N ASN A 287 12.70 5.84 10.82
CA ASN A 287 13.52 5.33 11.91
C ASN A 287 14.22 6.41 12.76
N ASP A 288 13.99 7.71 12.52
CA ASP A 288 14.64 8.79 13.28
C ASP A 288 14.02 9.04 14.68
N GLY A 289 12.94 8.31 14.99
CA GLY A 289 12.19 8.39 16.24
C GLY A 289 10.92 9.25 16.18
N ARG A 290 10.76 10.12 15.18
CA ARG A 290 9.59 10.99 15.01
C ARG A 290 8.31 10.17 14.80
N PHE A 291 8.36 9.17 13.94
CA PHE A 291 7.26 8.22 13.74
C PHE A 291 6.83 7.57 15.07
N MET A 292 7.79 7.02 15.82
CA MET A 292 7.51 6.30 17.07
C MET A 292 6.97 7.23 18.16
N LYS A 293 7.46 8.47 18.22
CA LYS A 293 6.94 9.49 19.14
C LYS A 293 5.45 9.79 18.86
N ALA A 294 5.10 10.04 17.60
CA ALA A 294 3.71 10.33 17.23
C ALA A 294 2.80 9.09 17.35
N TYR A 295 3.33 7.90 17.05
CA TYR A 295 2.67 6.62 17.27
C TYR A 295 2.27 6.45 18.74
N GLY A 296 3.23 6.63 19.65
CA GLY A 296 3.05 6.45 21.09
C GLY A 296 2.26 7.55 21.78
N ASP A 297 1.97 8.69 21.13
CA ASP A 297 1.25 9.81 21.74
C ASP A 297 -0.27 9.55 21.83
N LYS A 298 -0.64 8.67 22.78
CA LYS A 298 -2.02 8.20 23.05
C LYS A 298 -2.41 8.34 24.52
N GLY A 299 -1.77 9.28 25.23
CA GLY A 299 -2.04 9.58 26.64
C GLY A 299 -1.97 8.34 27.53
N ARG A 300 -3.05 8.07 28.28
CA ARG A 300 -3.09 6.90 29.19
C ARG A 300 -2.92 5.55 28.50
N MET A 301 -3.14 5.47 27.19
CA MET A 301 -2.99 4.23 26.41
C MET A 301 -1.58 4.05 25.84
N SER A 302 -0.67 5.03 25.97
CA SER A 302 0.69 4.97 25.39
C SER A 302 1.44 3.68 25.74
N ARG A 303 1.40 3.24 27.00
CA ARG A 303 2.07 2.00 27.43
C ARG A 303 1.53 0.73 26.76
N MET A 304 0.29 0.74 26.29
CA MET A 304 -0.27 -0.41 25.57
C MET A 304 0.42 -0.57 24.22
N LEU A 305 0.72 0.55 23.55
CA LEU A 305 1.29 0.56 22.21
C LEU A 305 2.70 -0.05 22.15
N ASP A 306 3.47 0.03 23.25
CA ASP A 306 4.79 -0.60 23.37
C ASP A 306 4.76 -2.12 23.13
N ASN A 307 3.59 -2.76 23.27
CA ASN A 307 3.43 -4.20 23.11
C ASN A 307 3.18 -4.63 21.66
N PHE A 308 2.86 -3.72 20.74
CA PHE A 308 2.51 -4.09 19.37
C PHE A 308 3.75 -4.10 18.48
N PRO A 309 4.07 -5.22 17.80
CA PRO A 309 5.15 -5.22 16.81
C PRO A 309 4.85 -4.24 15.67
N ILE A 310 5.87 -3.58 15.13
CA ILE A 310 5.76 -2.69 13.97
C ILE A 310 6.88 -3.02 12.99
N HIS A 311 6.49 -3.37 11.77
CA HIS A 311 7.40 -3.74 10.70
C HIS A 311 7.13 -2.89 9.46
N ILE A 312 8.17 -2.39 8.83
CA ILE A 312 8.13 -1.85 7.47
C ILE A 312 8.42 -3.00 6.51
N VAL A 313 7.51 -3.23 5.57
CA VAL A 313 7.68 -4.23 4.52
C VAL A 313 8.55 -3.63 3.40
N LEU A 314 9.70 -4.24 3.15
CA LEU A 314 10.66 -3.81 2.14
C LEU A 314 10.33 -4.37 0.75
N ASP A 315 9.60 -5.49 0.68
CA ASP A 315 9.17 -6.09 -0.57
C ASP A 315 8.00 -5.33 -1.20
N THR A 316 8.32 -4.54 -2.23
CA THR A 316 7.33 -3.76 -2.98
C THR A 316 6.43 -4.60 -3.90
N LYS A 317 6.70 -5.91 -4.07
CA LYS A 317 5.89 -6.84 -4.88
C LYS A 317 5.02 -7.77 -4.02
N ILE A 318 4.86 -7.45 -2.73
CA ILE A 318 4.05 -8.26 -1.80
C ILE A 318 2.62 -8.49 -2.29
N GLY A 319 1.98 -7.51 -2.92
CA GLY A 319 0.63 -7.66 -3.47
C GLY A 319 0.54 -8.78 -4.52
N LEU A 320 1.53 -8.85 -5.41
CA LEU A 320 1.60 -9.87 -6.46
C LEU A 320 1.80 -11.29 -5.88
N LYS A 321 2.67 -11.42 -4.86
CA LYS A 321 2.86 -12.66 -4.11
C LYS A 321 1.58 -13.07 -3.38
N GLY A 322 0.90 -12.11 -2.76
CA GLY A 322 -0.33 -12.35 -2.02
C GLY A 322 -1.51 -12.75 -2.91
N ALA A 323 -1.62 -12.17 -4.10
CA ALA A 323 -2.58 -12.62 -5.11
C ALA A 323 -2.33 -14.09 -5.50
N ALA A 324 -1.07 -14.47 -5.74
CA ALA A 324 -0.73 -15.87 -6.01
C ALA A 324 -1.08 -16.79 -4.82
N LEU A 325 -0.77 -16.40 -3.59
CA LEU A 325 -1.15 -17.17 -2.40
C LEU A 325 -2.67 -17.27 -2.21
N TYR A 326 -3.42 -16.23 -2.56
CA TYR A 326 -4.87 -16.27 -2.54
C TYR A 326 -5.43 -17.22 -3.61
N ALA A 327 -4.90 -17.18 -4.84
CA ALA A 327 -5.24 -18.14 -5.89
C ALA A 327 -4.98 -19.58 -5.42
N ALA A 328 -3.86 -19.84 -4.76
CA ALA A 328 -3.53 -21.16 -4.21
C ALA A 328 -4.59 -21.65 -3.21
N ARG A 329 -5.20 -20.74 -2.43
CA ARG A 329 -6.22 -21.08 -1.43
C ARG A 329 -7.61 -21.22 -2.05
N ALA A 330 -7.99 -20.28 -2.91
CA ALA A 330 -9.33 -20.22 -3.51
C ALA A 330 -9.54 -21.28 -4.60
N CYS A 331 -8.49 -21.61 -5.35
CA CYS A 331 -8.55 -22.50 -6.51
C CYS A 331 -8.03 -23.91 -6.26
N ALA A 332 -7.74 -24.28 -5.00
CA ALA A 332 -7.33 -25.64 -4.62
C ALA A 332 -8.47 -26.68 -4.67
N GLN A 333 -9.67 -26.26 -5.08
CA GLN A 333 -10.86 -27.13 -5.22
C GLN A 333 -10.92 -27.80 -6.60
#